data_AF-A0A2W5GQH8-F1
#
_entry.id   AF-A0A2W5GQH8-F1
#
_cell.length_a   1.000
_cell.length_b   1.000
_cell.length_c   1.000
_cell.angle_alpha   90.00
_cell.angle_beta   90.00
_cell.angle_gamma   90.00
#
_symmetry.space_group_name_H-M   'P 1'
#
loop_
_entity.id
_entity.type
_entity.pdbx_description
1 polymer ?
#
loop_
_entity_poly.entity_id
_entity_poly.type
_entity_poly.pdbx_seq_one_letter_code
_entity_poly.pdbx_strand_id
1 'polypeptide(L)'
;MLAQIDAKIASIEEKILHQKEVLTFEEAMTYTGWAKSYLYKLTSSHKIPFYKPNGKTIYFKRKELEEYLLTNRQSTNEELECKAATYVSTSHFKKRRVRA
;
A
#
# COMPACT_ATOMS: atom_id res chain seq x y z
N MET A 1 -1.89 25.27 -32.45
CA MET A 1 -1.10 24.04 -32.67
C MET A 1 -0.09 23.83 -31.54
N LEU A 2 0.79 24.81 -31.25
CA LEU A 2 1.78 24.72 -30.16
C LEU A 2 1.16 24.43 -28.78
N ALA A 3 0.11 25.16 -28.37
CA ALA A 3 -0.56 24.92 -27.09
C ALA A 3 -1.16 23.50 -26.91
N GLN A 4 -1.58 22.85 -28.00
CA GLN A 4 -2.06 21.46 -27.95
C GLN A 4 -0.90 20.46 -27.82
N ILE A 5 0.28 20.79 -28.34
CA ILE A 5 1.48 19.98 -28.22
C ILE A 5 1.99 20.06 -26.78
N ASP A 6 2.06 21.25 -26.19
CA ASP A 6 2.51 21.46 -24.81
C ASP A 6 1.62 20.72 -23.81
N ALA A 7 0.29 20.81 -23.98
CA ALA A 7 -0.66 20.07 -23.16
C ALA A 7 -0.49 18.54 -23.29
N LYS A 8 -0.17 18.05 -24.49
CA LYS A 8 0.11 16.62 -24.71
C LYS A 8 1.43 16.19 -24.07
N ILE A 9 2.47 17.03 -24.11
CA ILE A 9 3.76 16.75 -23.46
C ILE A 9 3.58 16.63 -21.95
N ALA A 10 2.91 17.60 -21.32
CA ALA A 10 2.63 17.55 -19.88
C ALA A 10 1.87 16.27 -19.48
N SER A 11 0.89 15.85 -20.28
CA SER A 11 0.16 14.59 -20.01
C SER A 11 1.03 13.34 -20.18
N ILE A 12 2.01 13.36 -21.10
CA ILE A 12 2.94 12.25 -21.30
C ILE A 12 3.96 12.18 -20.16
N GLU A 13 4.51 13.31 -19.73
CA GLU A 13 5.44 13.41 -18.60
C GLU A 13 4.82 12.83 -17.32
N GLU A 14 3.57 13.20 -17.03
CA GLU A 14 2.79 12.60 -15.94
C GLU A 14 2.68 11.07 -16.09
N LYS A 15 2.33 10.57 -17.28
CA LYS A 15 2.20 9.12 -17.51
C LYS A 15 3.52 8.35 -17.36
N ILE A 16 4.65 8.96 -17.72
CA ILE A 16 5.98 8.35 -17.58
C ILE A 16 6.37 8.27 -16.10
N LEU A 17 6.10 9.32 -15.31
CA LEU A 17 6.23 9.28 -13.86
C LEU A 17 5.43 8.12 -13.25
N HIS A 18 4.21 7.91 -13.74
CA HIS A 18 3.36 6.77 -13.38
C HIS A 18 3.74 5.44 -14.04
N GLN A 19 4.85 5.33 -14.77
CA GLN A 19 5.38 4.05 -15.28
C GLN A 19 6.74 3.68 -14.68
N LYS A 20 7.37 4.58 -13.93
CA LYS A 20 8.68 4.35 -13.35
C LYS A 20 8.64 3.16 -12.37
N GLU A 21 9.51 2.17 -12.60
CA GLU A 21 9.59 0.98 -11.75
C GLU A 21 10.28 1.26 -10.41
N VAL A 22 11.23 2.21 -10.40
CA VAL A 22 12.02 2.58 -9.24
C VAL A 22 11.75 4.05 -8.89
N LEU A 23 11.21 4.27 -7.70
CA LEU A 23 10.88 5.59 -7.19
C LEU A 23 12.01 6.07 -6.27
N THR A 24 12.35 7.36 -6.37
CA THR A 24 13.16 8.04 -5.35
C THR A 24 12.32 8.31 -4.10
N PHE A 25 12.95 8.80 -3.04
CA PHE A 25 12.24 9.19 -1.82
C PHE A 25 11.15 10.24 -2.07
N GLU A 26 11.42 11.26 -2.89
CA GLU A 26 10.45 12.31 -3.20
C GLU A 26 9.31 11.78 -4.08
N GLU A 27 9.62 10.95 -5.07
CA GLU A 27 8.60 10.30 -5.91
C GLU A 27 7.71 9.37 -5.08
N ALA A 28 8.27 8.61 -4.14
CA ALA A 28 7.51 7.77 -3.22
C ALA A 28 6.61 8.59 -2.29
N MET A 29 7.06 9.77 -1.84
CA MET A 29 6.19 10.70 -1.10
C MET A 29 5.01 11.17 -1.95
N THR A 30 5.27 11.61 -3.19
CA THR A 30 4.22 12.05 -4.11
C THR A 30 3.26 10.92 -4.45
N TYR A 31 3.79 9.71 -4.66
CA TYR A 31 3.00 8.53 -5.00
C TYR A 31 2.11 8.05 -3.85
N THR A 32 2.63 8.01 -2.61
CA THR A 32 1.87 7.56 -1.43
C THR A 32 1.03 8.66 -0.78
N GLY A 33 1.31 9.93 -1.08
CA GLY A 33 0.73 11.08 -0.39
C GLY A 33 1.21 11.25 1.06
N TRP A 34 2.28 10.56 1.48
CA TRP A 34 2.78 10.63 2.85
C TRP A 34 3.76 11.77 3.07
N ALA A 35 3.72 12.34 4.29
CA ALA A 35 4.68 13.33 4.72
C ALA A 35 6.09 12.75 4.85
N LYS A 36 7.11 13.59 4.60
CA LYS A 36 8.55 13.25 4.68
C LYS A 36 8.92 12.57 6.00
N SER A 37 8.44 13.11 7.12
CA SER A 37 8.72 12.57 8.46
C SER A 37 8.15 11.16 8.66
N TYR A 38 6.98 10.87 8.09
CA TYR A 38 6.36 9.55 8.18
C TYR A 38 7.12 8.53 7.34
N LEU A 39 7.46 8.86 6.10
CA LEU A 39 8.22 7.97 5.22
C LEU A 39 9.64 7.71 5.78
N TYR A 40 10.28 8.72 6.38
CA TYR A 40 11.53 8.51 7.11
C TYR A 40 11.38 7.60 8.31
N LYS A 41 10.31 7.76 9.10
CA LYS A 41 10.04 6.87 10.24
C LYS A 41 9.89 5.42 9.78
N LEU A 42 9.20 5.17 8.66
CA LEU A 42 9.03 3.82 8.11
C LEU A 42 10.35 3.23 7.61
N THR A 43 11.14 4.01 6.87
CA THR A 43 12.43 3.55 6.33
C THR A 43 13.51 3.38 7.40
N SER A 44 13.55 4.23 8.43
CA SER A 44 14.50 4.08 9.53
C SER A 44 14.15 2.89 10.45
N SER A 45 12.86 2.63 10.65
CA SER A 45 12.38 1.48 11.42
C SER A 45 12.27 0.18 10.62
N HIS A 46 12.72 0.17 9.36
CA HIS A 46 12.69 -1.01 8.47
C HIS A 46 11.29 -1.64 8.33
N LYS A 47 10.24 -0.82 8.41
CA LYS A 47 8.85 -1.27 8.29
C LYS A 47 8.36 -1.37 6.86
N ILE A 48 9.01 -0.67 5.93
CA ILE A 48 8.65 -0.62 4.51
C ILE A 48 9.81 -1.18 3.67
N PRO A 49 9.56 -1.89 2.55
CA PRO A 49 10.61 -2.28 1.62
C PRO A 49 11.30 -1.05 1.03
N PHE A 50 12.62 -0.97 1.13
CA PHE A 50 13.42 0.11 0.53
C PHE A 50 14.82 -0.38 0.16
N TYR A 51 15.47 0.35 -0.75
CA TYR A 51 16.80 0.06 -1.27
C TYR A 51 17.76 1.23 -1.02
N LYS A 52 19.01 0.93 -0.64
CA LYS A 52 20.07 1.92 -0.39
C LYS A 52 21.41 1.47 -1.02
N PRO A 53 21.57 1.52 -2.35
CA PRO A 53 22.76 1.00 -3.03
C PRO A 53 24.06 1.71 -2.61
N ASN A 54 24.00 3.02 -2.37
CA ASN A 54 25.15 3.85 -1.98
C ASN A 54 25.09 4.31 -0.51
N GLY A 55 24.20 3.72 0.30
CA GLY A 55 24.00 4.07 1.72
C GLY A 55 23.32 5.41 2.02
N LYS A 56 23.45 6.42 1.14
CA LYS A 56 22.91 7.78 1.34
C LYS A 56 21.50 7.98 0.76
N THR A 57 21.26 7.47 -0.45
CA THR A 57 19.99 7.65 -1.17
C THR A 57 19.07 6.46 -0.98
N ILE A 58 17.78 6.75 -0.82
CA ILE A 58 16.73 5.74 -0.64
C ILE A 58 15.93 5.63 -1.92
N TYR A 59 15.73 4.41 -2.38
CA TYR A 59 14.88 4.06 -3.51
C TYR A 59 13.82 3.04 -3.10
N PHE A 60 12.74 3.02 -3.85
CA PHE A 60 11.64 2.09 -3.66
C PHE A 60 11.34 1.41 -4.99
N LYS A 61 11.16 0.09 -4.98
CA LYS A 61 10.57 -0.60 -6.12
C LYS A 61 9.06 -0.46 -6.03
N ARG A 62 8.44 0.04 -7.08
CA ARG A 62 7.02 0.38 -7.08
C ARG A 62 6.12 -0.80 -6.70
N LYS A 63 6.35 -1.98 -7.29
CA LYS A 63 5.53 -3.17 -7.00
C LYS A 63 5.58 -3.56 -5.52
N GLU A 64 6.75 -3.52 -4.90
CA GLU A 64 6.91 -3.85 -3.47
C GLU A 64 6.27 -2.78 -2.58
N LEU A 65 6.31 -1.52 -3.01
CA LEU A 65 5.61 -0.44 -2.33
C LEU A 65 4.09 -0.63 -2.42
N GLU A 66 3.56 -0.99 -3.59
CA GLU A 66 2.13 -1.30 -3.80
C GLU A 66 1.68 -2.48 -2.93
N GLU A 67 2.44 -3.57 -2.92
CA GLU A 67 2.16 -4.74 -2.07
C GLU A 67 2.17 -4.37 -0.58
N TYR A 68 3.11 -3.54 -0.15
CA TYR A 68 3.17 -3.04 1.21
C TYR A 68 1.92 -2.23 1.59
N LEU A 69 1.46 -1.34 0.70
CA LEU A 69 0.25 -0.54 0.92
C LEU A 69 -1.00 -1.42 1.11
N LEU A 70 -1.01 -2.63 0.54
CA LEU A 70 -2.11 -3.59 0.63
C LEU A 70 -1.99 -4.60 1.79
N THR A 71 -0.89 -4.58 2.56
CA THR A 71 -0.56 -5.65 3.53
C THR A 71 -1.50 -5.71 4.74
N ASN A 72 -2.09 -4.60 5.18
CA ASN A 72 -2.96 -4.54 6.37
C ASN A 72 -4.45 -4.37 6.00
N ARG A 73 -4.99 -5.26 5.15
CA ARG A 73 -6.41 -5.25 4.79
C ARG A 73 -7.28 -5.28 6.06
N GLN A 74 -8.07 -4.23 6.26
CA GLN A 74 -9.12 -4.21 7.27
C GLN A 74 -10.38 -4.85 6.71
N SER A 75 -10.99 -5.76 7.46
CA SER A 75 -12.28 -6.35 7.08
C SER A 75 -13.37 -5.28 7.22
N THR A 76 -14.38 -5.32 6.35
CA THR A 76 -15.54 -4.42 6.49
C THR A 76 -16.38 -4.81 7.71
N ASN A 77 -17.21 -3.90 8.19
CA ASN A 77 -18.12 -4.19 9.29
C ASN A 77 -19.04 -5.37 8.98
N GLU A 78 -19.53 -5.44 7.74
CA GLU A 78 -20.35 -6.56 7.24
C GLU A 78 -19.59 -7.89 7.32
N GLU A 79 -18.33 -7.93 6.88
CA GLU A 79 -17.49 -9.14 6.97
C GLU A 79 -17.26 -9.55 8.44
N LEU A 80 -17.10 -8.58 9.34
CA LEU A 80 -16.95 -8.83 10.77
C LEU A 80 -18.25 -9.37 11.39
N GLU A 81 -19.40 -8.80 11.05
CA GLU A 81 -20.71 -9.26 11.49
C GLU A 81 -21.02 -10.68 11.00
N CYS A 82 -20.73 -10.98 9.72
CA CYS A 82 -20.88 -12.33 9.18
C CYS A 82 -19.96 -13.34 9.90
N LYS A 83 -18.71 -12.96 10.19
CA LYS A 83 -17.79 -13.80 10.97
C LYS A 83 -18.30 -14.04 12.39
N ALA A 84 -18.83 -13.01 13.05
CA ALA A 84 -19.43 -13.12 14.38
C ALA A 84 -20.66 -14.03 14.38
N ALA A 85 -21.58 -13.86 13.43
CA ALA A 85 -22.76 -14.71 13.27
C ALA A 85 -22.37 -16.18 13.07
N THR A 86 -21.42 -16.45 12.16
CA THR A 86 -20.88 -17.79 11.91
C THR A 86 -20.28 -18.42 13.17
N TYR A 87 -19.49 -17.65 13.93
CA TYR A 87 -18.90 -18.11 15.17
C TYR A 87 -19.96 -18.47 16.23
N VAL A 88 -21.00 -17.65 16.37
CA VAL A 88 -22.12 -17.93 17.28
C VAL A 88 -22.85 -19.22 16.85
N SER A 89 -23.21 -19.36 15.57
CA SER A 89 -23.92 -20.55 15.08
C SER A 89 -23.11 -21.84 15.24
N THR A 90 -21.80 -21.80 14.99
CA THR A 90 -20.92 -22.98 15.10
C THR A 90 -20.56 -23.34 16.54
N SER A 91 -20.37 -22.34 17.42
CA SER A 91 -20.10 -22.57 18.85
C SER A 91 -21.28 -23.21 19.60
N HIS A 92 -22.51 -22.87 19.22
CA HIS A 92 -23.73 -23.51 19.74
C HIS A 92 -23.83 -25.00 19.37
N PHE A 93 -23.29 -25.40 18.21
CA PHE A 93 -23.31 -26.79 17.76
C PHE A 93 -22.28 -27.68 18.49
N LYS A 94 -21.10 -27.14 18.82
CA LYS A 94 -20.02 -27.88 19.49
C LYS A 94 -20.36 -28.24 20.95
N LYS A 95 -21.11 -27.40 21.66
CA LYS A 95 -21.58 -27.68 23.04
C LYS A 95 -22.61 -28.81 23.12
N ARG A 96 -23.38 -29.07 22.05
CA ARG A 96 -24.44 -30.09 22.04
C ARG A 96 -23.92 -31.50 21.76
N ARG A 97 -22.77 -31.66 21.10
CA ARG A 97 -22.20 -32.98 20.74
C ARG A 97 -21.37 -33.66 21.82
N VAL A 98 -21.01 -32.97 22.91
CA VAL A 98 -20.15 -33.53 23.99
C VAL A 98 -20.98 -33.95 25.23
N ARG A 99 -22.31 -33.99 25.10
CA ARG A 99 -23.24 -34.36 26.18
C ARG A 99 -24.09 -35.60 25.84
N ALA A 100 -23.64 -36.45 24.92
CA ALA A 100 -24.29 -37.73 24.60
C ALA A 100 -23.36 -38.88 24.98
#